data_AF-A0A2E0BRZ2-F1
#
_entry.id   AF-A0A2E0BRZ2-F1
#
_cell.length_a   1.000
_cell.length_b   1.000
_cell.length_c   1.000
_cell.angle_alpha   90.00
_cell.angle_beta   90.00
_cell.angle_gamma   90.00
#
_symmetry.space_group_name_H-M   'P 1'
#
loop_
_entity.id
_entity.type
_entity.pdbx_description
1 polymer ?
#
loop_
_entity_poly.entity_id
_entity_poly.type
_entity_poly.pdbx_seq_one_letter_code
_entity_poly.pdbx_strand_id
1 'polypeptide(L)'
;MTKITEQEIEKVKGLRIKFDQLINTIGQVEVQLYNLQEQKKELQMSLLNIQQEELTIAKELEEKYGKGTVSLDTGEFSPTE
;
A
#
# COMPACT_ATOMS: atom_id res chain seq x y z
N MET A 1 -0.51 -46.21 36.50
CA MET A 1 -0.56 -45.20 35.42
C MET A 1 -2.02 -44.88 35.17
N THR A 2 -2.41 -43.61 35.28
CA THR A 2 -3.78 -43.16 35.00
C THR A 2 -3.88 -42.79 33.53
N LYS A 3 -4.86 -43.36 32.81
CA LYS A 3 -5.15 -43.00 31.42
C LYS A 3 -6.29 -41.98 31.38
N ILE A 4 -6.15 -40.98 30.51
CA ILE A 4 -7.24 -40.06 30.18
C ILE A 4 -8.33 -40.78 29.39
N THR A 5 -9.55 -40.27 29.52
CA THR A 5 -10.74 -40.80 28.84
C THR A 5 -10.74 -40.43 27.36
N GLU A 6 -11.52 -41.17 26.56
CA GLU A 6 -11.71 -40.86 25.14
C GLU A 6 -12.31 -39.47 24.93
N GLN A 7 -13.22 -39.04 25.81
CA GLN A 7 -13.82 -37.71 25.77
C GLN A 7 -12.79 -36.59 25.98
N GLU A 8 -11.81 -36.80 26.87
CA GLU A 8 -10.71 -35.86 27.08
C GLU A 8 -9.76 -35.83 25.87
N ILE A 9 -9.47 -36.99 25.28
CA ILE A 9 -8.66 -37.08 24.05
C ILE A 9 -9.33 -36.30 22.91
N GLU A 10 -10.63 -36.47 22.71
CA GLU A 10 -11.38 -35.76 21.66
C GLU A 10 -11.41 -34.24 21.88
N LYS A 11 -11.55 -33.78 23.12
CA LYS A 11 -11.43 -32.34 23.45
C LYS A 11 -10.06 -31.78 23.06
N VAL A 12 -8.98 -32.50 23.38
CA VAL A 12 -7.61 -32.07 23.05
C VAL A 12 -7.38 -32.05 21.54
N LYS A 13 -7.83 -33.08 20.81
CA LYS A 13 -7.75 -33.11 19.35
C LYS A 13 -8.53 -31.96 18.71
N GLY A 14 -9.74 -31.71 19.19
CA GLY A 14 -10.58 -30.61 18.71
C GLY A 14 -9.90 -29.24 18.92
N LEU A 15 -9.26 -29.04 20.07
CA LEU A 15 -8.49 -27.82 20.33
C LEU A 15 -7.29 -27.68 19.40
N ARG A 16 -6.56 -28.78 19.15
CA ARG A 16 -5.43 -28.79 18.22
C ARG A 16 -5.85 -28.41 16.80
N ILE A 17 -6.95 -28.97 16.29
CA ILE A 17 -7.48 -28.63 14.96
C ILE A 17 -7.81 -27.14 14.88
N LYS A 18 -8.49 -26.59 15.90
CA LYS A 18 -8.82 -25.15 15.94
C LYS A 18 -7.55 -24.28 15.95
N PHE A 19 -6.54 -24.69 16.70
CA PHE A 19 -5.26 -23.98 16.75
C PHE A 19 -4.56 -24.00 15.39
N ASP A 20 -4.47 -25.17 14.75
CA ASP A 20 -3.86 -25.31 13.43
C ASP A 20 -4.61 -24.48 12.37
N GLN A 21 -5.95 -24.45 12.41
CA GLN A 21 -6.77 -23.59 11.55
C GLN A 21 -6.50 -22.10 11.78
N LEU A 22 -6.39 -21.68 13.05
CA LEU A 22 -6.11 -20.29 13.39
C LEU A 22 -4.73 -19.86 12.87
N ILE A 23 -3.69 -20.67 13.08
CA ILE A 23 -2.34 -20.37 12.60
C ILE A 23 -2.30 -20.25 11.08
N ASN A 24 -2.98 -21.14 10.36
CA ASN A 24 -3.06 -21.06 8.89
C ASN A 24 -3.78 -19.77 8.45
N THR A 25 -4.86 -19.40 9.12
CA THR A 25 -5.60 -18.15 8.83
C THR A 25 -4.73 -16.92 9.09
N ILE A 26 -4.00 -16.90 10.21
CA ILE A 26 -3.06 -15.82 10.52
C ILE A 26 -1.99 -15.72 9.43
N GLY A 27 -1.38 -16.84 9.03
CA GLY A 27 -0.37 -16.84 7.95
C GLY A 27 -0.91 -16.27 6.63
N GLN A 28 -2.15 -16.60 6.26
CA GLN A 28 -2.79 -16.05 5.07
C GLN A 28 -3.00 -14.53 5.18
N VAL A 29 -3.39 -14.03 6.36
CA VAL A 29 -3.56 -12.59 6.60
C VAL A 29 -2.22 -11.86 6.54
N GLU A 30 -1.16 -12.42 7.13
CA GLU A 30 0.19 -11.82 7.10
C GLU A 30 0.72 -11.68 5.66
N VAL A 31 0.49 -12.69 4.80
CA VAL A 31 0.85 -12.62 3.38
C VAL A 31 0.06 -11.51 2.66
N GLN A 32 -1.23 -11.37 2.95
CA GLN A 32 -2.04 -10.29 2.38
C GLN A 32 -1.55 -8.91 2.82
N LEU A 33 -1.22 -8.74 4.11
CA LEU A 33 -0.67 -7.50 4.64
C LEU A 33 0.67 -7.15 4.01
N TYR A 34 1.55 -8.13 3.82
CA TYR A 34 2.82 -7.93 3.12
C TYR A 34 2.59 -7.41 1.69
N ASN A 35 1.68 -8.03 0.93
CA ASN A 35 1.37 -7.58 -0.44
C ASN A 35 0.81 -6.16 -0.47
N LEU A 36 -0.07 -5.79 0.48
CA LEU A 36 -0.59 -4.44 0.60
C LEU A 36 0.49 -3.41 0.93
N GLN A 37 1.48 -3.79 1.75
CA GLN A 37 2.62 -2.92 2.07
C GLN A 37 3.49 -2.68 0.83
N GLU A 38 3.72 -3.69 0.00
CA GLU A 38 4.47 -3.53 -1.25
C GLU A 38 3.72 -2.63 -2.25
N GLN A 39 2.41 -2.85 -2.45
CA GLN A 39 1.58 -1.97 -3.29
C GLN A 39 1.61 -0.51 -2.80
N LYS A 40 1.59 -0.30 -1.48
CA LYS A 40 1.72 1.05 -0.92
C LYS A 40 3.06 1.69 -1.30
N LYS A 41 4.17 0.95 -1.24
CA LYS A 41 5.49 1.47 -1.63
C LYS A 41 5.53 1.82 -3.11
N GLU A 42 4.95 0.98 -3.97
CA GLU A 42 4.84 1.26 -5.40
C GLU A 42 4.08 2.55 -5.67
N LEU A 43 2.92 2.74 -5.04
CA LEU A 43 2.14 3.97 -5.15
C LEU A 43 2.90 5.20 -4.64
N GLN A 44 3.68 5.07 -3.57
CA GLN A 44 4.54 6.14 -3.07
C GLN A 44 5.63 6.51 -4.08
N MET A 45 6.25 5.53 -4.75
CA MET A 45 7.22 5.79 -5.81
C MET A 45 6.56 6.48 -7.02
N SER A 46 5.37 6.03 -7.43
CA SER A 46 4.61 6.68 -8.51
C SER A 46 4.27 8.14 -8.18
N LEU A 47 3.89 8.43 -6.94
CA LEU A 47 3.63 9.80 -6.50
C LEU A 47 4.89 10.68 -6.61
N LEU A 48 6.04 10.18 -6.15
CA LEU A 48 7.30 10.91 -6.24
C LEU A 48 7.71 11.18 -7.69
N ASN A 49 7.44 10.24 -8.61
CA ASN A 49 7.72 10.43 -10.03
C ASN A 49 6.82 11.52 -10.64
N ILE A 50 5.52 11.49 -10.36
CA ILE A 50 4.58 12.53 -10.83
C ILE A 50 5.01 13.91 -10.32
N GLN A 51 5.41 14.02 -9.05
CA GLN A 51 5.89 15.28 -8.49
C GLN A 51 7.19 15.78 -9.15
N GLN A 52 8.09 14.87 -9.54
CA GLN A 52 9.30 15.24 -10.28
C GLN A 52 8.98 15.69 -11.71
N GLU A 53 8.04 15.02 -12.38
CA GLU A 53 7.55 15.43 -13.70
C GLU A 53 6.89 16.80 -13.63
N GLU A 54 6.05 17.06 -12.63
CA GLU A 54 5.42 18.36 -12.39
C GLU A 54 6.48 19.47 -12.22
N LEU A 55 7.51 19.24 -11.40
CA LEU A 55 8.60 20.20 -11.21
C LEU A 55 9.42 20.43 -12.49
N THR A 56 9.60 19.39 -13.30
CA THR A 56 10.32 19.48 -14.57
C THR A 56 9.53 20.34 -15.55
N ILE A 57 8.24 20.05 -15.72
CA ILE A 57 7.34 20.81 -16.60
C ILE A 57 7.24 22.27 -16.13
N ALA A 58 7.11 22.52 -14.82
CA ALA A 58 7.05 23.88 -14.28
C ALA A 58 8.31 24.68 -14.62
N LYS A 59 9.49 24.08 -14.48
CA LYS A 59 10.77 24.72 -14.85
C LYS A 59 10.87 24.98 -16.35
N GLU A 60 10.50 24.02 -17.19
CA GLU A 60 10.51 24.20 -18.66
C GLU A 60 9.60 25.37 -19.09
N LEU A 61 8.44 25.51 -18.45
CA LEU A 61 7.51 26.61 -18.70
C LEU A 61 8.06 27.95 -18.18
N GLU A 62 8.66 27.98 -16.98
CA GLU A 62 9.28 29.19 -16.42
C GLU A 62 10.47 29.65 -17.27
N GLU A 63 11.33 28.74 -17.72
CA GLU A 63 12.45 29.05 -18.61
C GLU A 63 11.97 29.62 -19.96
N LYS A 64 10.83 29.16 -20.46
CA LYS A 64 10.29 29.57 -21.77
C LYS A 64 9.48 30.86 -21.73
N TYR A 65 8.69 31.08 -20.68
CA TYR A 65 7.72 32.17 -20.62
C TYR A 65 7.94 33.15 -19.45
N GLY A 66 8.91 32.88 -18.57
CA GLY A 66 9.16 33.63 -17.35
C GLY A 66 8.27 33.16 -16.19
N LYS A 67 8.28 33.91 -15.10
CA LYS A 67 7.40 33.63 -13.94
C LYS A 67 5.96 34.00 -14.28
N GLY A 68 5.04 33.08 -14.07
CA GLY A 68 3.64 33.29 -14.37
C GLY A 68 2.78 32.08 -14.05
N THR A 69 1.49 32.22 -14.34
CA THR A 69 0.49 31.17 -14.19
C THR A 69 -0.01 30.75 -15.56
N VAL A 70 -0.20 29.44 -15.78
CA VAL A 70 -0.82 28.91 -16.99
C VAL A 70 -2.26 28.51 -16.66
N SER A 71 -3.21 29.01 -17.44
CA SER A 71 -4.57 28.47 -17.44
C SER A 71 -4.59 27.18 -18.27
N LEU A 72 -4.89 26.05 -17.63
CA LEU A 72 -5.01 24.75 -18.32
C LEU A 72 -6.27 24.67 -19.20
N ASP A 73 -7.29 25.49 -18.92
CA ASP A 73 -8.55 25.52 -19.67
C ASP A 73 -8.44 26.31 -20.98
N THR A 74 -7.65 27.38 -20.98
CA THR A 74 -7.50 28.29 -22.14
C THR A 74 -6.15 28.17 -22.84
N GLY A 75 -5.15 27.60 -22.16
CA GLY A 75 -3.76 27.56 -22.63
C GLY A 75 -3.03 28.90 -22.52
N GLU A 76 -3.64 29.91 -21.90
CA GLU A 76 -3.05 31.25 -21.77
C GLU A 76 -2.05 31.32 -20.61
N PHE A 77 -0.88 31.92 -20.87
CA PHE A 77 0.12 32.22 -19.86
C PHE A 77 -0.03 33.67 -19.38
N SER A 78 -0.18 33.85 -18.07
CA SER A 78 -0.27 35.15 -17.40
C SER A 78 1.00 35.39 -16.59
N PRO A 79 1.88 36.33 -17.01
CA PRO A 79 3.08 36.68 -16.26
C PRO A 79 2.72 37.25 -14.88
N THR A 80 3.44 36.84 -13.85
CA THR A 80 3.44 37.51 -12.55
C THR A 80 4.77 38.22 -12.43
N GLU A 81 4.77 39.54 -12.61
CA GLU A 81 5.93 40.40 -12.30
C GLU A 81 6.45 40.17 -10.89
#